data_AF-A0A6G4WHD6-F1
#
_entry.id   AF-A0A6G4WHD6-F1
#
_cell.length_a   1.000
_cell.length_b   1.000
_cell.length_c   1.000
_cell.angle_alpha   90.00
_cell.angle_beta   90.00
_cell.angle_gamma   90.00
#
_symmetry.space_group_name_H-M   'P 1'
#
loop_
_entity.id
_entity.type
_entity.pdbx_description
1 polymer ?
#
loop_
_entity_poly.entity_id
_entity_poly.type
_entity_poly.pdbx_seq_one_letter_code
_entity_poly.pdbx_strand_id
1 'polypeptide(L)' 'MWLELTDAQGGKFMLNFDLVIKFEPDSSGDGTNFAVAAPGHRIYAKEKYGDVQSRADLLRAKLARK' A
#
# COMPACT_ATOMS: atom_id res chain seq x y z
N MET A 1 -2.31 -2.98 -10.35
CA MET A 1 -1.17 -2.07 -10.15
C MET A 1 -0.33 -2.65 -9.01
N TRP A 2 0.89 -3.10 -9.26
CA TRP A 2 1.71 -3.75 -8.22
C TRP A 2 2.69 -2.75 -7.59
N LEU A 3 2.75 -2.74 -6.25
CA LEU A 3 3.68 -1.91 -5.48
C LEU A 3 4.51 -2.78 -4.53
N GLU A 4 5.83 -2.62 -4.56
CA GLU A 4 6.72 -3.25 -3.58
C GLU A 4 6.71 -2.42 -2.28
N LEU A 5 6.47 -3.10 -1.17
CA LEU A 5 6.38 -2.54 0.17
C LEU A 5 7.21 -3.38 1.15
N THR A 6 7.34 -2.89 2.38
CA THR A 6 8.13 -3.50 3.44
C THR A 6 7.25 -3.82 4.63
N ASP A 7 7.24 -5.05 5.12
CA ASP A 7 6.49 -5.44 6.31
C ASP A 7 7.11 -4.91 7.61
N ALA A 8 6.49 -5.20 8.76
CA ALA A 8 6.99 -4.77 10.07
C ALA A 8 8.38 -5.35 10.42
N GLN A 9 8.75 -6.47 9.82
CA GLN A 9 9.96 -7.24 10.07
C GLN A 9 11.09 -6.84 9.12
N GLY A 10 10.79 -6.03 8.09
CA GLY A 10 11.76 -5.63 7.06
C GLY A 10 11.72 -6.48 5.78
N GLY A 11 10.83 -7.48 5.72
CA GLY A 11 10.60 -8.30 4.54
C GLY A 11 9.92 -7.51 3.44
N LYS A 12 10.32 -7.76 2.18
CA LYS A 12 9.69 -7.13 1.02
C LYS A 12 8.50 -7.95 0.55
N PHE A 13 7.41 -7.28 0.22
CA PHE A 13 6.23 -7.91 -0.37
C PHE A 13 5.63 -7.05 -1.48
N MET A 14 4.98 -7.71 -2.42
CA MET A 14 4.26 -7.05 -3.52
C MET A 14 2.78 -6.96 -3.18
N LEU A 15 2.23 -5.75 -3.16
CA LEU A 15 0.81 -5.52 -2.99
C LEU A 15 0.19 -5.13 -4.33
N ASN A 16 -0.85 -5.85 -4.75
CA ASN A 16 -1.68 -5.39 -5.85
C ASN A 16 -2.67 -4.35 -5.35
N PHE A 17 -2.43 -3.09 -5.69
CA PHE A 17 -3.28 -1.96 -5.33
C PHE A 17 -4.67 -2.00 -5.98
N ASP A 18 -4.88 -2.82 -7.02
CA ASP A 18 -6.22 -3.03 -7.58
C ASP A 18 -7.10 -3.84 -6.63
N LEU A 19 -6.50 -4.57 -5.67
CA LEU A 19 -7.20 -5.34 -4.65
C LEU A 19 -7.36 -4.57 -3.32
N VAL A 20 -6.79 -3.37 -3.22
CA VAL A 20 -6.86 -2.53 -2.02
C VAL A 20 -8.17 -1.75 -2.05
N ILE A 21 -9.04 -2.02 -1.06
CA ILE A 21 -10.30 -1.28 -0.88
C ILE A 21 -10.01 0.06 -0.22
N LYS A 22 -9.17 0.05 0.81
CA LYS A 22 -8.74 1.25 1.53
C LYS A 22 -7.34 1.05 2.11
N PHE A 23 -6.64 2.15 2.33
CA PHE A 23 -5.46 2.18 3.16
C PHE A 23 -5.42 3.46 3.99
N GLU A 24 -4.84 3.39 5.18
CA GLU A 24 -4.87 4.45 6.19
C GLU A 24 -3.57 4.46 6.97
N PRO A 25 -3.14 5.61 7.54
CA PRO A 25 -1.98 5.64 8.41
C PRO A 25 -2.17 4.69 9.59
N ASP A 26 -1.07 4.07 10.03
CA ASP A 26 -1.09 3.34 11.29
C ASP A 26 -1.31 4.27 12.49
N SER A 27 -1.83 3.74 13.59
CA SER A 27 -2.08 4.48 14.84
C SER A 27 -0.85 5.22 15.38
N SER A 28 0.35 4.71 15.10
CA SER A 28 1.63 5.35 15.42
C SER A 28 2.06 6.44 14.44
N GLY A 29 1.48 6.48 13.24
CA GLY A 29 1.91 7.32 12.12
C GLY A 29 3.17 6.82 11.39
N ASP A 30 3.77 5.73 11.84
CA ASP A 30 5.04 5.20 11.32
C ASP A 30 4.88 4.15 10.21
N GLY A 31 3.65 3.89 9.77
CA GLY A 31 3.36 2.94 8.71
C GLY A 31 1.99 3.12 8.09
N THR A 32 1.59 2.15 7.30
CA THR A 32 0.34 2.15 6.54
C THR A 32 -0.38 0.82 6.69
N ASN A 33 -1.65 0.89 7.10
CA ASN A 33 -2.56 -0.25 7.13
C ASN A 33 -3.34 -0.33 5.83
N PHE A 34 -3.48 -1.54 5.28
CA PHE A 34 -4.24 -1.83 4.07
C PHE A 34 -5.39 -2.79 4.40
N ALA A 35 -6.58 -2.47 3.89
CA ALA A 35 -7.68 -3.41 3.80
C ALA A 35 -7.82 -3.85 2.34
N VAL A 36 -7.63 -5.14 2.09
CA VAL A 36 -7.79 -5.74 0.76
C VAL A 36 -9.13 -6.44 0.62
N ALA A 37 -9.60 -6.62 -0.61
CA ALA A 37 -10.85 -7.31 -0.92
C ALA A 37 -10.84 -8.81 -0.61
N ALA A 38 -9.68 -9.38 -0.28
CA ALA A 38 -9.58 -10.73 0.22
C ALA A 38 -10.12 -10.79 1.68
N PRO A 39 -11.10 -11.67 1.98
CA PRO A 39 -11.69 -11.76 3.31
C PRO A 39 -10.63 -12.02 4.39
N GLY A 40 -10.59 -11.17 5.43
CA GLY A 40 -9.85 -11.42 6.67
C GLY A 40 -8.40 -10.94 6.72
N HIS A 41 -7.85 -10.33 5.66
CA HIS A 41 -6.45 -9.93 5.64
C HIS A 41 -6.30 -8.40 5.79
N ARG A 42 -5.85 -7.95 6.96
CA ARG A 42 -5.23 -6.62 7.12
C ARG A 42 -3.74 -6.77 6.84
N ILE A 43 -3.23 -5.95 5.93
CA ILE A 43 -1.81 -5.94 5.57
C ILE A 43 -1.19 -4.67 6.14
N TYR A 44 -0.01 -4.75 6.71
CA TYR A 44 0.74 -3.61 7.22
C TYR A 44 1.99 -3.40 6.39
N ALA A 45 2.32 -2.15 6.09
CA ALA A 45 3.60 -1.74 5.55
C ALA A 45 4.28 -0.68 6.43
N LYS A 46 5.61 -0.74 6.54
CA LYS A 46 6.45 0.26 7.24
C LYS A 46 6.56 1.58 6.48
N GLU A 47 6.29 1.60 5.18
CA GLU A 47 6.25 2.86 4.45
C GLU A 47 5.16 3.78 5.01
N LYS A 48 5.50 5.06 5.17
CA LYS A 48 4.56 6.07 5.64
C LYS A 48 3.43 6.25 4.64
N TYR A 49 2.24 6.55 5.16
CA TYR A 49 1.03 6.74 4.35
C TYR A 49 1.23 7.73 3.19
N GLY A 50 1.91 8.87 3.43
CA GLY A 50 2.17 9.87 2.38
C GLY A 50 3.08 9.35 1.25
N ASP A 51 4.05 8.49 1.57
CA ASP A 51 4.94 7.88 0.57
C ASP A 51 4.18 6.85 -0.26
N VAL A 52 3.36 6.02 0.40
CA VAL A 52 2.49 5.05 -0.26
C VAL A 52 1.51 5.75 -1.20
N GLN A 53 0.85 6.80 -0.73
CA GLN A 53 -0.11 7.58 -1.51
C GLN A 53 0.56 8.18 -2.75
N SER A 54 1.70 8.85 -2.57
CA SER A 54 2.45 9.46 -3.68
C SER A 54 2.88 8.45 -4.74
N ARG A 55 3.34 7.26 -4.31
CA ARG A 55 3.74 6.18 -5.22
C ARG A 55 2.55 5.59 -5.98
N ALA A 56 1.41 5.40 -5.30
CA ALA A 56 0.18 4.91 -5.92
C ALA A 56 -0.35 5.91 -6.97
N ASP A 57 -0.33 7.21 -6.67
CA ASP A 57 -0.80 8.25 -7.60
C ASP A 57 0.11 8.37 -8.83
N LEU A 58 1.43 8.27 -8.65
CA LEU A 58 2.38 8.26 -9.77
C LEU A 58 2.13 7.05 -10.70
N LEU A 59 1.87 5.88 -10.13
CA LEU A 59 1.60 4.67 -10.91
C LEU A 59 0.26 4.79 -11.66
N ARG A 60 -0.80 5.31 -11.03
CA ARG A 60 -2.07 5.60 -11.70
C ARG A 60 -1.90 6.56 -12.86
N ALA A 61 -1.16 7.66 -12.65
CA ALA A 61 -0.90 8.64 -13.69
C ALA A 61 -0.13 8.05 -14.89
N LYS A 62 0.81 7.12 -14.64
CA LYS A 62 1.53 6.41 -15.72
C LYS A 62 0.63 5.47 -16.51
N LEU A 63 -0.31 4.80 -15.85
CA LEU A 63 -1.26 3.89 -16.51
C LEU A 63 -2.32 4.64 -17.32
N ALA A 64 -2.78 5.80 -16.84
CA ALA A 64 -3.74 6.64 -17.56
C ALA A 64 -3.17 7.29 -18.84
N ARG A 65 -1.85 7.27 -19.04
CA ARG A 65 -1.15 7.85 -20.21
C ARG A 65 -0.82 6.81 -21.29
N LYS A 66 -1.26 5.56 -21.15
CA LYS A 66 -1.11 4.49 -22.14
C LYS A 66 -2.43 4.24 -22.84
#